data_AF-A0A3C0IR14-F1
#
_entry.id   AF-A0A3C0IR14-F1
#
_cell.length_a   1.000
_cell.length_b   1.000
_cell.length_c   1.000
_cell.angle_alpha   90.00
_cell.angle_beta   90.00
_cell.angle_gamma   90.00
#
_symmetry.space_group_name_H-M   'P 1'
#
loop_
_entity.id
_entity.type
_entity.pdbx_description
1 polymer ?
#
loop_
_entity_poly.entity_id
_entity_poly.type
_entity_poly.pdbx_seq_one_letter_code
_entity_poly.pdbx_strand_id
1 'polypeptide(L)'
;MCLFNKHNAMNQFLQHLRVSIFGESHGPAVGITIDGVPAGMPLQVSDFVHDMERRKGGVQKGTTPRQEADVPNFISGLFNNTTTGAPLTMLFENANTRSGDYEKQRSIPRPGHADWVAQQKFNGFEDFRGGGHFSGRLTACLVAAGVIAKKMMPQISIQAHIKSIAGCNDVEAGLQKAITAKDAVGGIVECVVTGIPIGLGEPFWNSIESMISHAVFAIPAVRGIEFGTGFAAANMFASEHNDVITDAAGTTATNHAGGIVGGITNGNPIVFRIAVKPTSSTPKEQVTYNWVSGTQDTLSVKGRHDLCIALRVPPVLEAVTALVLADAMLAMQHIKRMYSPVPIDANIFHVTTASSWQAAVLSGSYAAESLHTEGFIHCSTVDQVSGVLERYYQGVTGLVLLTIDTTKLTSPLRYETAASTGEYFPHVYGRINCNAVITTSAIPDVR
;
A
#
# COMPACT_ATOMS: atom_id res chain seq x y z
N MET A 1 -13.64 13.53 -42.91
CA MET A 1 -13.28 12.43 -41.99
C MET A 1 -12.32 13.01 -40.95
N CYS A 2 -12.84 13.62 -39.88
CA CYS A 2 -12.01 14.16 -38.81
C CYS A 2 -11.43 13.00 -38.01
N LEU A 3 -10.14 12.75 -38.19
CA LEU A 3 -9.33 11.96 -37.27
C LEU A 3 -9.31 12.70 -35.94
N PHE A 4 -10.26 12.38 -35.05
CA PHE A 4 -10.10 12.69 -33.64
C PHE A 4 -8.93 11.86 -33.13
N ASN A 5 -7.73 12.45 -33.16
CA ASN A 5 -6.61 12.01 -32.35
C ASN A 5 -7.10 12.11 -30.89
N LYS A 6 -7.62 11.01 -30.33
CA LYS A 6 -7.80 10.88 -28.89
C LYS A 6 -6.40 10.84 -28.29
N HIS A 7 -5.82 12.00 -28.05
CA HIS A 7 -4.72 12.14 -27.12
C HIS A 7 -5.28 11.80 -25.73
N ASN A 8 -5.27 10.51 -25.38
CA ASN A 8 -5.45 10.09 -24.00
C ASN A 8 -4.14 10.43 -23.27
N ALA A 9 -4.00 11.70 -22.86
CA ALA A 9 -3.04 12.06 -21.84
C ALA A 9 -3.44 11.31 -20.56
N MET A 10 -2.71 10.24 -20.24
CA MET A 10 -3.07 9.34 -19.17
C MET A 10 -2.55 9.89 -17.84
N ASN A 11 -3.42 10.57 -17.10
CA ASN A 11 -3.19 10.96 -15.70
C ASN A 11 -4.03 10.09 -14.74
N GLN A 12 -4.38 8.88 -15.19
CA GLN A 12 -5.07 7.89 -14.38
C GLN A 12 -4.29 6.59 -14.41
N PHE A 13 -4.13 5.97 -13.25
CA PHE A 13 -3.50 4.66 -13.11
C PHE A 13 -4.45 3.71 -12.35
N LEU A 14 -4.29 2.41 -12.58
CA LEU A 14 -5.16 1.31 -12.08
C LEU A 14 -6.56 1.27 -12.71
N GLN A 15 -7.26 0.15 -12.55
CA GLN A 15 -8.55 -0.09 -13.21
C GLN A 15 -9.74 0.02 -12.26
N HIS A 16 -9.61 -0.52 -11.04
CA HIS A 16 -10.65 -0.59 -10.02
C HIS A 16 -10.43 0.49 -8.95
N LEU A 17 -9.19 0.65 -8.45
CA LEU A 17 -8.79 1.72 -7.53
C LEU A 17 -8.09 2.86 -8.29
N ARG A 18 -8.84 3.57 -9.12
CA ARG A 18 -8.30 4.56 -10.05
C ARG A 18 -7.75 5.78 -9.30
N VAL A 19 -6.49 6.12 -9.54
CA VAL A 19 -5.84 7.30 -8.94
C VAL A 19 -5.53 8.36 -9.97
N SER A 20 -5.71 9.64 -9.62
CA SER A 20 -5.38 10.79 -10.48
C SER A 20 -4.76 11.92 -9.66
N ILE A 21 -3.52 12.31 -9.99
CA ILE A 21 -2.75 13.32 -9.25
C ILE A 21 -2.81 14.65 -9.99
N PHE A 22 -2.88 15.76 -9.27
CA PHE A 22 -2.89 17.10 -9.86
C PHE A 22 -2.11 18.11 -9.01
N GLY A 23 -1.83 19.27 -9.61
CA GLY A 23 -1.10 20.37 -9.00
C GLY A 23 0.42 20.29 -9.17
N GLU A 24 1.09 21.36 -8.75
CA GLU A 24 2.51 21.60 -8.95
C GLU A 24 3.17 21.95 -7.62
N SER A 25 4.47 21.67 -7.50
CA SER A 25 5.20 21.88 -6.25
C SER A 25 5.25 23.32 -5.73
N HIS A 26 5.10 24.30 -6.63
CA HIS A 26 5.04 25.73 -6.30
C HIS A 26 3.66 26.34 -6.61
N GLY A 27 2.67 25.52 -6.96
CA GLY A 27 1.27 25.93 -7.00
C GLY A 27 0.70 26.10 -5.57
N PRO A 28 -0.58 26.47 -5.43
CA PRO A 28 -1.21 26.64 -4.11
C PRO A 28 -1.33 25.32 -3.33
N ALA A 29 -1.49 24.21 -4.04
CA ALA A 29 -1.61 22.88 -3.46
C ALA A 29 -1.21 21.80 -4.47
N VAL A 30 -0.97 20.59 -3.97
CA VAL A 30 -1.02 19.34 -4.74
C VAL A 30 -2.21 18.52 -4.27
N GLY A 31 -2.74 17.63 -5.11
CA GLY A 31 -3.90 16.85 -4.73
C GLY A 31 -4.06 15.55 -5.50
N ILE A 32 -4.98 14.73 -5.01
CA ILE A 32 -5.30 13.44 -5.61
C ILE A 32 -6.80 13.18 -5.55
N THR A 33 -7.32 12.52 -6.58
CA THR A 33 -8.63 11.88 -6.58
C THR A 33 -8.46 10.37 -6.69
N ILE A 34 -9.15 9.64 -5.82
CA ILE A 34 -9.13 8.17 -5.74
C ILE A 34 -10.56 7.69 -5.92
N ASP A 35 -10.80 6.89 -6.95
CA ASP A 35 -12.09 6.26 -7.22
C ASP A 35 -11.98 4.74 -6.99
N GLY A 36 -13.07 4.11 -6.53
CA GLY A 36 -13.08 2.69 -6.13
C GLY A 36 -12.82 2.42 -4.64
N VAL A 37 -12.72 3.47 -3.81
CA VAL A 37 -12.67 3.30 -2.35
C VAL A 37 -14.02 2.76 -1.86
N PRO A 38 -14.08 1.67 -1.08
CA PRO A 38 -15.33 1.13 -0.55
C PRO A 38 -16.10 2.14 0.29
N ALA A 39 -17.43 2.06 0.29
CA ALA A 39 -18.29 2.85 1.17
C ALA A 39 -18.31 2.25 2.60
N GLY A 40 -18.39 3.09 3.63
CA GLY A 40 -18.48 2.63 5.02
C GLY A 40 -17.14 2.48 5.74
N MET A 41 -16.01 2.81 5.11
CA MET A 41 -14.70 2.75 5.75
C MET A 41 -14.49 3.97 6.66
N PRO A 42 -14.20 3.78 7.96
CA PRO A 42 -13.82 4.90 8.83
C PRO A 42 -12.52 5.52 8.34
N LEU A 43 -12.50 6.84 8.15
CA LEU A 43 -11.32 7.56 7.68
C LEU A 43 -11.26 8.95 8.30
N GLN A 44 -10.12 9.27 8.89
CA GLN A 44 -9.87 10.53 9.57
C GLN A 44 -8.44 11.00 9.32
N VAL A 45 -8.19 12.30 9.52
CA VAL A 45 -6.89 12.93 9.29
C VAL A 45 -5.76 12.25 10.09
N SER A 46 -6.04 11.77 11.30
CA SER A 46 -5.03 11.12 12.14
C SER A 46 -4.50 9.80 11.57
N ASP A 47 -5.26 9.14 10.68
CA ASP A 47 -4.82 7.91 10.01
C ASP A 47 -3.58 8.14 9.12
N PHE A 48 -3.38 9.38 8.65
CA PHE A 48 -2.34 9.74 7.69
C PHE A 48 -1.02 10.13 8.36
N VAL A 49 -1.05 10.49 9.64
CA VAL A 49 0.07 11.14 10.35
C VAL A 49 1.31 10.26 10.27
N HIS A 50 1.19 8.96 10.56
CA HIS A 50 2.33 8.05 10.60
C HIS A 50 3.13 8.03 9.28
N ASP A 51 2.45 7.83 8.15
CA ASP A 51 3.10 7.70 6.84
C ASP A 51 3.56 9.05 6.29
N MET A 52 2.77 10.11 6.51
CA MET A 52 3.13 11.44 6.03
C MET A 52 4.36 11.99 6.77
N GLU A 53 4.49 11.74 8.07
CA GLU A 53 5.70 12.09 8.84
C GLU A 53 6.94 11.34 8.35
N ARG A 54 6.83 10.03 8.10
CA ARG A 54 7.93 9.22 7.53
C ARG A 54 8.41 9.74 6.17
N ARG A 55 7.52 10.39 5.40
CA ARG A 55 7.82 10.97 4.08
C ARG A 55 8.47 12.35 4.17
N LYS A 56 8.27 13.09 5.27
CA LYS A 56 8.75 14.48 5.41
C LYS A 56 10.27 14.56 5.32
N GLY A 57 10.76 15.69 4.78
CA GLY A 57 12.17 16.04 4.84
C GLY A 57 12.53 16.65 6.19
N GLY A 58 13.81 16.71 6.51
CA GLY A 58 14.34 17.55 7.59
C GLY A 58 14.28 16.92 8.98
N VAL A 59 13.78 15.68 9.09
CA VAL A 59 13.81 14.88 10.31
C VAL A 59 15.13 14.12 10.43
N GLN A 60 15.60 13.56 9.32
CA GLN A 60 16.82 12.74 9.25
C GLN A 60 17.94 13.46 8.50
N LYS A 61 19.19 13.24 8.93
CA LYS A 61 20.38 13.76 8.26
C LYS A 61 20.40 13.33 6.79
N GLY A 62 20.86 14.20 5.90
CA GLY A 62 20.92 13.91 4.48
C GLY A 62 19.64 14.14 3.69
N THR A 63 18.54 14.55 4.33
CA THR A 63 17.32 14.96 3.65
C THR A 63 17.17 16.48 3.55
N THR A 64 16.31 16.92 2.64
CA THR A 64 15.95 18.32 2.48
C THR A 64 15.39 18.88 3.78
N PRO A 65 15.82 20.07 4.24
CA PRO A 65 15.24 20.71 5.42
C PRO A 65 13.83 21.31 5.17
N ARG A 66 13.23 21.08 3.99
CA ARG A 66 11.86 21.51 3.70
C ARG A 66 10.88 20.63 4.45
N GLN A 67 10.03 21.28 5.22
CA GLN A 67 8.88 20.68 5.89
C GLN A 67 7.62 21.35 5.38
N GLU A 68 6.65 20.53 5.00
CA GLU A 68 5.26 20.91 4.72
C GLU A 68 4.41 20.25 5.80
N ALA A 69 3.27 20.84 6.14
CA ALA A 69 2.39 20.27 7.17
C ALA A 69 1.83 18.91 6.77
N ASP A 70 1.57 18.74 5.46
CA ASP A 70 1.10 17.48 4.86
C ASP A 70 -0.19 16.93 5.47
N VAL A 71 -1.06 17.83 5.92
CA VAL A 71 -2.38 17.49 6.42
C VAL A 71 -3.35 17.38 5.23
N PRO A 72 -4.03 16.24 5.05
CA PRO A 72 -5.03 16.09 3.99
C PRO A 72 -6.24 16.97 4.26
N ASN A 73 -6.63 17.77 3.27
CA ASN A 73 -7.90 18.48 3.22
C ASN A 73 -8.87 17.71 2.30
N PHE A 74 -9.90 17.08 2.87
CA PHE A 74 -10.89 16.28 2.14
C PHE A 74 -11.91 17.17 1.43
N ILE A 75 -12.09 16.97 0.12
CA ILE A 75 -12.99 17.76 -0.73
C ILE A 75 -14.27 16.99 -1.06
N SER A 76 -14.18 15.68 -1.26
CA SER A 76 -15.30 14.80 -1.61
C SER A 76 -15.05 13.37 -1.13
N GLY A 77 -16.07 12.52 -1.22
CA GLY A 77 -15.94 11.09 -0.95
C GLY A 77 -15.95 10.70 0.53
N LEU A 78 -15.96 11.67 1.45
CA LEU A 78 -16.01 11.49 2.90
C LEU A 78 -17.20 12.25 3.51
N PHE A 79 -17.97 11.59 4.37
CA PHE A 79 -19.04 12.21 5.16
C PHE A 79 -19.07 11.58 6.56
N ASN A 80 -19.12 12.41 7.62
CA ASN A 80 -19.06 11.95 9.02
C ASN A 80 -17.90 10.96 9.29
N ASN A 81 -16.69 11.31 8.85
CA ASN A 81 -15.47 10.48 8.98
C ASN A 81 -15.62 9.06 8.39
N THR A 82 -16.51 8.89 7.42
CA THR A 82 -16.80 7.61 6.77
C THR A 82 -16.77 7.79 5.26
N THR A 83 -16.09 6.90 4.56
CA THR A 83 -16.06 6.93 3.10
C THR A 83 -17.44 6.65 2.53
N THR A 84 -17.80 7.33 1.45
CA THR A 84 -19.14 7.26 0.85
C THR A 84 -19.21 6.31 -0.35
N GLY A 85 -18.06 5.84 -0.85
CA GLY A 85 -17.96 5.11 -2.11
C GLY A 85 -17.97 6.00 -3.36
N ALA A 86 -18.17 7.32 -3.20
CA ALA A 86 -17.92 8.31 -4.25
C ALA A 86 -16.42 8.63 -4.34
N PRO A 87 -15.95 9.23 -5.45
CA PRO A 87 -14.54 9.63 -5.60
C PRO A 87 -14.05 10.45 -4.40
N LEU A 88 -12.98 9.97 -3.77
CA LEU A 88 -12.34 10.56 -2.61
C LEU A 88 -11.23 11.51 -3.09
N THR A 89 -11.46 12.81 -2.93
CA THR A 89 -10.51 13.85 -3.35
C THR A 89 -9.90 14.53 -2.14
N MET A 90 -8.57 14.69 -2.14
CA MET A 90 -7.80 15.34 -1.08
C MET A 90 -6.81 16.35 -1.65
N LEU A 91 -6.59 17.43 -0.90
CA LEU A 91 -5.59 18.48 -1.18
C LEU A 91 -4.55 18.56 -0.07
N PHE A 92 -3.34 18.96 -0.44
CA PHE A 92 -2.23 19.29 0.45
C PHE A 92 -1.70 20.67 0.08
N GLU A 93 -1.84 21.64 0.97
CA GLU A 93 -1.35 23.00 0.75
C GLU A 93 0.18 23.04 0.63
N ASN A 94 0.68 23.98 -0.16
CA ASN A 94 2.10 24.29 -0.26
C ASN A 94 2.39 25.60 0.48
N ALA A 95 3.01 25.53 1.66
CA ALA A 95 3.29 26.70 2.49
C ALA A 95 4.76 27.18 2.40
N ASN A 96 5.68 26.36 1.89
CA ASN A 96 7.12 26.61 1.96
C ASN A 96 7.77 26.79 0.56
N THR A 97 7.20 27.67 -0.27
CA THR A 97 7.68 27.91 -1.65
C THR A 97 8.67 29.09 -1.73
N ARG A 98 9.72 28.94 -2.55
CA ARG A 98 10.68 30.01 -2.90
C ARG A 98 10.91 30.02 -4.40
N SER A 99 10.01 30.65 -5.14
CA SER A 99 9.99 30.55 -6.61
C SER A 99 11.17 31.26 -7.30
N GLY A 100 11.72 32.32 -6.69
CA GLY A 100 12.85 33.08 -7.26
C GLY A 100 14.16 32.29 -7.40
N ASP A 101 14.35 31.24 -6.59
CA ASP A 101 15.54 30.37 -6.66
C ASP A 101 15.66 29.60 -8.00
N TYR A 102 14.60 29.61 -8.82
CA TYR A 102 14.45 28.78 -10.01
C TYR A 102 14.47 29.56 -11.33
N GLU A 103 14.51 30.89 -11.32
CA GLU A 103 14.41 31.69 -12.56
C GLU A 103 15.53 31.41 -13.56
N LYS A 104 16.77 31.20 -13.08
CA LYS A 104 17.92 30.83 -13.92
C LYS A 104 17.77 29.44 -14.56
N GLN A 105 16.94 28.58 -13.99
CA GLN A 105 16.72 27.21 -14.50
C GLN A 105 15.80 27.22 -15.73
N ARG A 106 15.16 28.35 -16.05
CA ARG A 106 14.35 28.51 -17.27
C ARG A 106 15.19 28.52 -18.55
N SER A 107 16.48 28.85 -18.47
CA SER A 107 17.38 28.82 -19.63
C SER A 107 18.42 27.69 -19.57
N ILE A 108 18.64 27.15 -18.37
CA ILE A 108 19.71 26.18 -18.07
C ILE A 108 19.08 24.97 -17.35
N PRO A 109 18.75 23.87 -18.08
CA PRO A 109 18.16 22.67 -17.51
C PRO A 109 19.16 21.94 -16.61
N ARG A 110 18.69 21.46 -15.45
CA ARG A 110 19.53 20.74 -14.51
C ARG A 110 19.84 19.33 -15.02
N PRO A 111 21.12 18.90 -15.05
CA PRO A 111 21.47 17.54 -15.39
C PRO A 111 20.73 16.52 -14.53
N GLY A 112 20.12 15.53 -15.17
CA GLY A 112 19.36 14.46 -14.49
C GLY A 112 17.95 14.85 -14.01
N HIS A 113 17.50 16.08 -14.19
CA HIS A 113 16.09 16.47 -13.99
C HIS A 113 15.26 16.37 -15.28
N ALA A 114 13.95 16.57 -15.13
CA ALA A 114 13.00 16.57 -16.25
C ALA A 114 13.01 17.88 -17.04
N ASP A 115 13.73 18.93 -16.61
CA ASP A 115 13.61 20.30 -17.12
C ASP A 115 13.63 20.38 -18.66
N TRP A 116 14.65 19.79 -19.32
CA TRP A 116 14.75 19.81 -20.78
C TRP A 116 13.65 18.99 -21.46
N VAL A 117 13.41 17.76 -21.02
CA VAL A 117 12.38 16.89 -21.65
C VAL A 117 10.96 17.41 -21.43
N ALA A 118 10.71 18.08 -20.31
CA ALA A 118 9.44 18.72 -20.00
C ALA A 118 9.20 19.90 -20.94
N GLN A 119 10.19 20.76 -21.12
CA GLN A 119 10.16 21.85 -22.11
C GLN A 119 9.89 21.32 -23.51
N GLN A 120 10.59 20.27 -23.96
CA GLN A 120 10.35 19.69 -25.28
C GLN A 120 8.95 19.09 -25.42
N LYS A 121 8.43 18.43 -24.37
CA LYS A 121 7.11 17.79 -24.38
C LYS A 121 5.96 18.79 -24.35
N PHE A 122 6.10 19.85 -23.54
CA PHE A 122 5.04 20.82 -23.27
C PHE A 122 5.30 22.17 -23.92
N ASN A 123 6.31 22.26 -24.79
CA ASN A 123 6.65 23.45 -25.55
C ASN A 123 6.87 24.70 -24.66
N GLY A 124 7.46 24.52 -23.47
CA GLY A 124 7.75 25.58 -22.51
C GLY A 124 6.55 26.08 -21.70
N PHE A 125 5.40 25.42 -21.77
CA PHE A 125 4.19 25.75 -20.98
C PHE A 125 4.13 25.03 -19.63
N GLU A 126 5.08 24.17 -19.32
CA GLU A 126 5.21 23.54 -18.02
C GLU A 126 5.58 24.54 -16.91
N ASP A 127 5.09 24.30 -15.68
CA ASP A 127 5.62 24.99 -14.51
C ASP A 127 6.99 24.41 -14.14
N PHE A 128 8.07 25.14 -14.43
CA PHE A 128 9.43 24.71 -14.11
C PHE A 128 9.81 24.91 -12.63
N ARG A 129 9.05 25.70 -11.86
CA ARG A 129 9.40 26.11 -10.50
C ARG A 129 9.40 24.89 -9.57
N GLY A 130 10.51 24.66 -8.87
CA GLY A 130 10.63 23.50 -7.98
C GLY A 130 10.43 22.13 -8.66
N GLY A 131 10.59 22.07 -9.98
CA GLY A 131 10.30 20.89 -10.80
C GLY A 131 8.82 20.67 -11.14
N GLY A 132 7.92 21.57 -10.74
CA GLY A 132 6.49 21.53 -11.06
C GLY A 132 5.83 20.19 -10.76
N HIS A 133 5.15 19.65 -11.76
CA HIS A 133 4.46 18.35 -11.70
C HIS A 133 5.41 17.13 -11.67
N PHE A 134 6.71 17.32 -11.91
CA PHE A 134 7.73 16.25 -11.82
C PHE A 134 8.42 16.18 -10.46
N SER A 135 7.99 17.04 -9.53
CA SER A 135 8.62 17.17 -8.22
C SER A 135 8.30 16.00 -7.30
N GLY A 136 9.26 15.66 -6.43
CA GLY A 136 9.02 14.77 -5.29
C GLY A 136 7.96 15.30 -4.30
N ARG A 137 7.47 16.54 -4.46
CA ARG A 137 6.31 17.05 -3.71
C ARG A 137 5.07 16.19 -3.94
N LEU A 138 4.84 15.73 -5.18
CA LEU A 138 3.65 14.99 -5.57
C LEU A 138 3.59 13.59 -4.93
N THR A 139 4.69 13.07 -4.39
CA THR A 139 4.66 11.79 -3.65
C THR A 139 3.83 11.88 -2.36
N ALA A 140 3.53 13.08 -1.85
CA ALA A 140 2.56 13.25 -0.76
C ALA A 140 1.17 12.69 -1.15
N CYS A 141 0.78 12.87 -2.41
CA CYS A 141 -0.47 12.33 -2.95
C CYS A 141 -0.44 10.80 -2.99
N LEU A 142 0.68 10.22 -3.43
CA LEU A 142 0.86 8.76 -3.45
C LEU A 142 0.80 8.16 -2.04
N VAL A 143 1.52 8.76 -1.08
CA VAL A 143 1.53 8.29 0.31
C VAL A 143 0.14 8.34 0.93
N ALA A 144 -0.60 9.44 0.73
CA ALA A 144 -1.98 9.54 1.20
C ALA A 144 -2.90 8.47 0.59
N ALA A 145 -2.74 8.19 -0.70
CA ALA A 145 -3.48 7.11 -1.35
C ALA A 145 -3.10 5.73 -0.80
N GLY A 146 -1.82 5.53 -0.48
CA GLY A 146 -1.31 4.34 0.18
C GLY A 146 -1.90 4.10 1.57
N VAL A 147 -2.10 5.15 2.37
CA VAL A 147 -2.78 5.06 3.68
C VAL A 147 -4.18 4.46 3.50
N ILE A 148 -4.93 4.96 2.52
CA ILE A 148 -6.29 4.49 2.21
C ILE A 148 -6.24 3.04 1.73
N ALA A 149 -5.34 2.70 0.80
CA ALA A 149 -5.19 1.35 0.28
C ALA A 149 -4.80 0.33 1.37
N LYS A 150 -3.87 0.69 2.27
CA LYS A 150 -3.51 -0.14 3.42
C LYS A 150 -4.71 -0.36 4.35
N LYS A 151 -5.52 0.67 4.58
CA LYS A 151 -6.73 0.57 5.42
C LYS A 151 -7.83 -0.32 4.80
N MET A 152 -7.86 -0.44 3.47
CA MET A 152 -8.71 -1.37 2.75
C MET A 152 -8.27 -2.84 2.90
N MET A 153 -7.04 -3.09 3.35
CA MET A 153 -6.42 -4.42 3.43
C MET A 153 -5.73 -4.63 4.80
N PRO A 154 -6.45 -4.56 5.93
CA PRO A 154 -5.85 -4.55 7.26
C PRO A 154 -5.04 -5.81 7.61
N GLN A 155 -5.28 -6.92 6.92
CA GLN A 155 -4.55 -8.18 7.08
C GLN A 155 -3.19 -8.20 6.34
N ILE A 156 -2.93 -7.22 5.47
CA ILE A 156 -1.71 -7.15 4.66
C ILE A 156 -0.73 -6.18 5.29
N SER A 157 0.47 -6.66 5.62
CA SER A 157 1.56 -5.80 6.09
C SER A 157 2.51 -5.49 4.94
N ILE A 158 2.77 -4.21 4.70
CA ILE A 158 3.68 -3.70 3.66
C ILE A 158 4.72 -2.84 4.34
N GLN A 159 5.99 -3.25 4.27
CA GLN A 159 7.08 -2.55 4.95
C GLN A 159 8.26 -2.37 4.01
N ALA A 160 8.75 -1.14 3.89
CA ALA A 160 9.95 -0.82 3.15
C ALA A 160 11.04 -0.24 4.05
N HIS A 161 12.29 -0.58 3.73
CA HIS A 161 13.45 -0.08 4.45
C HIS A 161 14.64 0.14 3.52
N ILE A 162 15.59 0.97 3.97
CA ILE A 162 16.83 1.24 3.24
C ILE A 162 17.73 0.01 3.36
N LYS A 163 18.06 -0.61 2.23
CA LYS A 163 18.96 -1.76 2.17
C LYS A 163 20.42 -1.34 2.12
N SER A 164 20.71 -0.29 1.35
CA SER A 164 22.06 0.28 1.26
C SER A 164 22.04 1.72 0.77
N ILE A 165 23.03 2.51 1.19
CA ILE A 165 23.29 3.87 0.69
C ILE A 165 24.73 3.92 0.17
N ALA A 166 24.96 4.49 -1.01
CA ALA A 166 26.30 4.61 -1.61
C ALA A 166 27.07 3.27 -1.65
N GLY A 167 26.36 2.16 -1.89
CA GLY A 167 26.93 0.80 -1.91
C GLY A 167 27.29 0.23 -0.54
N CYS A 168 26.90 0.87 0.56
CA CYS A 168 27.13 0.40 1.93
C CYS A 168 25.82 -0.09 2.57
N ASN A 169 25.84 -1.29 3.16
CA ASN A 169 24.72 -1.81 3.95
C ASN A 169 24.56 -1.05 5.28
N ASP A 170 25.65 -0.52 5.82
CA ASP A 170 25.58 0.47 6.89
C ASP A 170 25.14 1.82 6.29
N VAL A 171 23.89 2.19 6.58
CA VAL A 171 23.23 3.39 6.07
C VAL A 171 23.94 4.66 6.52
N GLU A 172 24.40 4.73 7.77
CA GLU A 172 25.09 5.91 8.31
C GLU A 172 26.47 6.06 7.69
N ALA A 173 27.22 4.97 7.53
CA ALA A 173 28.50 4.99 6.84
C ALA A 173 28.34 5.42 5.36
N GLY A 174 27.31 4.91 4.67
CA GLY A 174 26.97 5.30 3.31
C GLY A 174 26.63 6.80 3.19
N LEU A 175 25.82 7.31 4.12
CA LEU A 175 25.46 8.72 4.17
C LEU A 175 26.66 9.61 4.49
N GLN A 176 27.54 9.18 5.39
CA GLN A 176 28.76 9.93 5.75
C GLN A 176 29.68 10.13 4.54
N LYS A 177 29.74 9.18 3.59
CA LYS A 177 30.46 9.38 2.32
C LYS A 177 29.92 10.59 1.55
N ALA A 178 28.59 10.74 1.46
CA ALA A 178 27.94 11.85 0.77
C ALA A 178 28.24 13.19 1.45
N ILE A 179 28.15 13.23 2.78
CA ILE A 179 28.44 14.42 3.59
C ILE A 179 29.90 14.84 3.40
N THR A 180 30.84 13.91 3.55
CA THR A 180 32.29 14.18 3.40
C THR A 180 32.61 14.64 1.97
N ALA A 181 32.00 14.03 0.95
CA ALA A 181 32.18 14.41 -0.45
C ALA A 181 31.45 15.71 -0.85
N LYS A 182 30.61 16.26 0.05
CA LYS A 182 29.67 17.36 -0.23
C LYS A 182 28.90 17.13 -1.53
N ASP A 183 28.39 15.90 -1.70
CA ASP A 183 27.72 15.44 -2.90
C ASP A 183 26.52 14.57 -2.57
N ALA A 184 25.74 14.22 -3.59
CA ALA A 184 24.59 13.34 -3.44
C ALA A 184 24.93 11.88 -3.76
N VAL A 185 24.23 10.96 -3.09
CA VAL A 185 24.36 9.51 -3.30
C VAL A 185 22.98 8.86 -3.48
N GLY A 186 22.97 7.73 -4.17
CA GLY A 186 21.79 6.88 -4.33
C GLY A 186 21.69 5.82 -3.24
N GLY A 187 20.74 4.91 -3.40
CA GLY A 187 20.56 3.79 -2.50
C GLY A 187 19.65 2.70 -3.06
N ILE A 188 19.60 1.59 -2.35
CA ILE A 188 18.67 0.48 -2.59
C ILE A 188 17.62 0.50 -1.47
N VAL A 189 16.35 0.39 -1.85
CA VAL A 189 15.23 0.26 -0.91
C VAL A 189 14.58 -1.10 -1.14
N GLU A 190 14.40 -1.88 -0.07
CA GLU A 190 13.72 -3.17 -0.10
C GLU A 190 12.31 -3.01 0.45
N CYS A 191 11.34 -3.68 -0.18
CA CYS A 191 9.96 -3.76 0.28
C CYS A 191 9.56 -5.21 0.45
N VAL A 192 8.90 -5.49 1.57
CA VAL A 192 8.39 -6.81 1.94
C VAL A 192 6.89 -6.71 2.21
N VAL A 193 6.12 -7.60 1.60
CA VAL A 193 4.68 -7.75 1.84
C VAL A 193 4.40 -9.10 2.46
N THR A 194 3.66 -9.14 3.55
CA THR A 194 3.23 -10.38 4.23
C THR A 194 1.71 -10.41 4.40
N GLY A 195 1.16 -11.62 4.60
CA GLY A 195 -0.28 -11.84 4.70
C GLY A 195 -1.01 -11.89 3.36
N ILE A 196 -0.28 -11.85 2.23
CA ILE A 196 -0.86 -11.81 0.89
C ILE A 196 -1.58 -13.12 0.56
N PRO A 197 -2.82 -13.08 0.04
CA PRO A 197 -3.50 -14.30 -0.38
C PRO A 197 -2.81 -14.90 -1.62
N ILE A 198 -2.92 -16.21 -1.76
CA ILE A 198 -2.51 -16.94 -2.96
C ILE A 198 -3.47 -16.56 -4.10
N GLY A 199 -2.94 -16.35 -5.31
CA GLY A 199 -3.77 -16.21 -6.51
C GLY A 199 -4.04 -14.79 -6.98
N LEU A 200 -3.43 -13.75 -6.39
CA LEU A 200 -3.56 -12.38 -6.89
C LEU A 200 -2.66 -12.16 -8.10
N GLY A 201 -3.19 -11.47 -9.12
CA GLY A 201 -2.48 -11.12 -10.35
C GLY A 201 -3.02 -11.86 -11.56
N GLU A 202 -2.69 -11.35 -12.74
CA GLU A 202 -3.05 -11.97 -14.02
C GLU A 202 -1.80 -12.36 -14.82
N PRO A 203 -1.90 -13.34 -15.72
CA PRO A 203 -0.83 -13.60 -16.69
C PRO A 203 -0.54 -12.40 -17.60
N PHE A 204 0.71 -12.30 -18.07
CA PHE A 204 1.23 -11.39 -19.11
C PHE A 204 1.11 -9.87 -18.86
N TRP A 205 -0.10 -9.30 -18.75
CA TRP A 205 -0.34 -7.86 -18.84
C TRP A 205 -0.69 -7.18 -17.53
N ASN A 206 -1.25 -7.92 -16.57
CA ASN A 206 -1.54 -7.41 -15.22
C ASN A 206 -0.96 -8.34 -14.16
N SER A 207 0.26 -8.83 -14.40
CA SER A 207 1.03 -9.57 -13.39
C SER A 207 1.33 -8.67 -12.21
N ILE A 208 1.43 -9.20 -11.00
CA ILE A 208 1.76 -8.39 -9.83
C ILE A 208 3.11 -7.69 -10.00
N GLU A 209 4.13 -8.36 -10.55
CA GLU A 209 5.42 -7.72 -10.82
C GLU A 209 5.27 -6.58 -11.83
N SER A 210 4.50 -6.76 -12.90
CA SER A 210 4.30 -5.75 -13.94
C SER A 210 3.60 -4.50 -13.39
N MET A 211 2.55 -4.69 -12.60
CA MET A 211 1.76 -3.60 -12.03
C MET A 211 2.51 -2.86 -10.92
N ILE A 212 3.21 -3.60 -10.03
CA ILE A 212 4.11 -3.01 -9.04
C ILE A 212 5.22 -2.23 -9.76
N SER A 213 5.84 -2.81 -10.78
CA SER A 213 6.91 -2.14 -11.54
C SER A 213 6.41 -0.83 -12.16
N HIS A 214 5.24 -0.82 -12.79
CA HIS A 214 4.65 0.39 -13.36
C HIS A 214 4.47 1.46 -12.27
N ALA A 215 3.84 1.10 -11.14
CA ALA A 215 3.61 2.02 -10.03
C ALA A 215 4.91 2.54 -9.42
N VAL A 216 5.92 1.69 -9.29
CA VAL A 216 7.25 2.03 -8.75
C VAL A 216 7.98 3.04 -9.63
N PHE A 217 7.85 2.96 -10.96
CA PHE A 217 8.45 3.95 -11.86
C PHE A 217 7.77 5.33 -11.82
N ALA A 218 6.62 5.47 -11.13
CA ALA A 218 6.05 6.77 -10.80
C ALA A 218 6.82 7.47 -9.65
N ILE A 219 7.63 6.75 -8.88
CA ILE A 219 8.46 7.34 -7.82
C ILE A 219 9.65 8.06 -8.48
N PRO A 220 9.83 9.37 -8.25
CA PRO A 220 10.97 10.09 -8.79
C PRO A 220 12.30 9.46 -8.37
N ALA A 221 13.28 9.48 -9.28
CA ALA A 221 14.63 8.94 -9.12
C ALA A 221 14.78 7.41 -9.09
N VAL A 222 13.71 6.62 -9.24
CA VAL A 222 13.85 5.17 -9.45
C VAL A 222 14.45 4.87 -10.83
N ARG A 223 15.36 3.88 -10.89
CA ARG A 223 16.07 3.45 -12.11
C ARG A 223 15.98 1.96 -12.40
N GLY A 224 15.56 1.16 -11.43
CA GLY A 224 15.42 -0.29 -11.59
C GLY A 224 14.61 -0.89 -10.45
N ILE A 225 14.07 -2.07 -10.72
CA ILE A 225 13.33 -2.91 -9.78
C ILE A 225 13.74 -4.36 -10.01
N GLU A 226 13.81 -5.15 -8.94
CA GLU A 226 14.07 -6.58 -8.99
C GLU A 226 13.24 -7.32 -7.91
N PHE A 227 12.78 -8.53 -8.19
CA PHE A 227 11.95 -9.34 -7.29
C PHE A 227 12.73 -10.56 -6.80
N GLY A 228 12.56 -10.94 -5.53
CA GLY A 228 13.20 -12.11 -4.92
C GLY A 228 14.72 -12.04 -4.97
N THR A 229 15.37 -12.99 -5.63
CA THR A 229 16.83 -12.99 -5.93
C THR A 229 17.24 -11.93 -6.95
N GLY A 230 16.30 -11.45 -7.76
CA GLY A 230 16.52 -10.37 -8.69
C GLY A 230 17.57 -10.70 -9.75
N PHE A 231 18.47 -9.75 -10.02
CA PHE A 231 19.53 -9.95 -11.02
C PHE A 231 20.51 -11.06 -10.66
N ALA A 232 20.62 -11.45 -9.38
CA ALA A 232 21.48 -12.57 -8.97
C ALA A 232 21.02 -13.92 -9.54
N ALA A 233 19.72 -14.07 -9.83
CA ALA A 233 19.13 -15.28 -10.42
C ALA A 233 19.80 -15.68 -11.75
N ALA A 234 20.25 -14.70 -12.53
CA ALA A 234 20.90 -14.94 -13.83
C ALA A 234 22.21 -15.75 -13.73
N ASN A 235 22.79 -15.84 -12.53
CA ASN A 235 24.04 -16.57 -12.27
C ASN A 235 23.82 -17.87 -11.49
N MET A 236 22.58 -18.31 -11.28
CA MET A 236 22.24 -19.50 -10.48
C MET A 236 21.88 -20.69 -11.35
N PHE A 237 22.18 -21.90 -10.90
CA PHE A 237 21.60 -23.10 -11.51
C PHE A 237 20.14 -23.27 -11.06
N ALA A 238 19.31 -23.88 -11.91
CA ALA A 238 17.90 -24.12 -11.57
C ALA A 238 17.73 -24.95 -10.28
N SER A 239 18.65 -25.90 -10.01
CA SER A 239 18.65 -26.69 -8.77
C SER A 239 18.91 -25.86 -7.51
N GLU A 240 19.51 -24.68 -7.64
CA GLU A 240 19.78 -23.75 -6.54
C GLU A 240 18.71 -22.67 -6.45
N HIS A 241 18.09 -22.29 -7.58
CA HIS A 241 17.13 -21.21 -7.67
C HIS A 241 15.69 -21.63 -7.42
N ASN A 242 15.31 -22.86 -7.80
CA ASN A 242 13.92 -23.29 -7.71
C ASN A 242 13.47 -23.41 -6.24
N ASP A 243 12.42 -22.68 -5.88
CA ASP A 243 11.84 -22.70 -4.54
C ASP A 243 11.07 -24.01 -4.32
N VAL A 244 11.62 -24.91 -3.48
CA VAL A 244 10.98 -26.19 -3.14
C VAL A 244 9.77 -25.96 -2.25
N ILE A 245 8.60 -26.46 -2.67
CA ILE A 245 7.36 -26.43 -1.88
C ILE A 245 7.43 -27.51 -0.79
N THR A 246 7.27 -27.12 0.48
CA THR A 246 7.49 -27.99 1.65
C THR A 246 6.20 -28.52 2.27
N ASP A 247 5.05 -27.90 2.00
CA ASP A 247 3.76 -28.31 2.56
C ASP A 247 2.58 -28.05 1.61
N ALA A 248 1.38 -28.47 2.02
CA ALA A 248 0.14 -28.29 1.26
C ALA A 248 -0.36 -26.83 1.26
N ALA A 249 0.16 -25.97 2.12
CA ALA A 249 -0.17 -24.54 2.13
C ALA A 249 0.62 -23.76 1.08
N GLY A 250 1.61 -24.39 0.44
CA GLY A 250 2.45 -23.74 -0.57
C GLY A 250 3.67 -23.03 0.01
N THR A 251 4.01 -23.29 1.29
CA THR A 251 5.24 -22.78 1.90
C THR A 251 6.44 -23.25 1.11
N THR A 252 7.41 -22.37 0.87
CA THR A 252 8.64 -22.70 0.16
C THR A 252 9.86 -22.70 1.08
N ALA A 253 10.82 -23.60 0.83
CA ALA A 253 12.06 -23.71 1.62
C ALA A 253 12.97 -22.47 1.47
N THR A 254 12.89 -21.84 0.30
CA THR A 254 13.54 -20.57 -0.07
C THR A 254 12.48 -19.64 -0.67
N ASN A 255 12.80 -18.37 -0.89
CA ASN A 255 11.88 -17.42 -1.55
C ASN A 255 12.60 -16.62 -2.64
N HIS A 256 13.26 -17.34 -3.54
CA HIS A 256 13.99 -16.77 -4.67
C HIS A 256 13.06 -16.09 -5.68
N ALA A 257 11.84 -16.59 -5.83
CA ALA A 257 10.78 -15.96 -6.62
C ALA A 257 10.25 -14.65 -6.00
N GLY A 258 10.48 -14.43 -4.70
CA GLY A 258 9.98 -13.25 -4.01
C GLY A 258 8.45 -13.21 -3.95
N GLY A 259 7.81 -14.35 -3.67
CA GLY A 259 6.37 -14.47 -3.43
C GLY A 259 5.49 -14.47 -4.69
N ILE A 260 6.06 -14.36 -5.89
CA ILE A 260 5.32 -14.26 -7.15
C ILE A 260 5.89 -15.24 -8.16
N VAL A 261 5.03 -16.09 -8.74
CA VAL A 261 5.41 -17.07 -9.76
C VAL A 261 4.40 -17.01 -10.90
N GLY A 262 4.87 -16.90 -12.14
CA GLY A 262 3.99 -16.81 -13.31
C GLY A 262 3.10 -15.57 -13.32
N GLY A 263 3.48 -14.53 -12.57
CA GLY A 263 2.69 -13.31 -12.44
C GLY A 263 1.70 -13.27 -11.27
N ILE A 264 1.63 -14.35 -10.50
CA ILE A 264 0.59 -14.61 -9.51
C ILE A 264 1.22 -14.81 -8.13
N THR A 265 0.61 -14.27 -7.08
CA THR A 265 1.07 -14.46 -5.70
C THR A 265 0.96 -15.92 -5.27
N ASN A 266 2.03 -16.45 -4.67
CA ASN A 266 2.09 -17.85 -4.21
C ASN A 266 1.84 -18.00 -2.70
N GLY A 267 1.47 -16.93 -2.00
CA GLY A 267 1.21 -16.90 -0.55
C GLY A 267 2.44 -16.66 0.33
N ASN A 268 3.65 -16.85 -0.19
CA ASN A 268 4.89 -16.48 0.49
C ASN A 268 5.09 -14.94 0.42
N PRO A 269 5.95 -14.36 1.27
CA PRO A 269 6.16 -12.92 1.27
C PRO A 269 6.56 -12.37 -0.10
N ILE A 270 5.94 -11.29 -0.56
CA ILE A 270 6.44 -10.57 -1.74
C ILE A 270 7.68 -9.81 -1.30
N VAL A 271 8.80 -10.03 -1.98
CA VAL A 271 10.07 -9.35 -1.68
C VAL A 271 10.61 -8.74 -2.96
N PHE A 272 10.86 -7.43 -2.94
CA PHE A 272 11.46 -6.77 -4.09
C PHE A 272 12.30 -5.56 -3.67
N ARG A 273 13.21 -5.16 -4.53
CA ARG A 273 14.17 -4.07 -4.30
C ARG A 273 14.13 -3.08 -5.45
N ILE A 274 14.33 -1.80 -5.13
CA ILE A 274 14.41 -0.73 -6.12
C ILE A 274 15.74 0.02 -6.02
N ALA A 275 16.26 0.42 -7.17
CA ALA A 275 17.44 1.25 -7.28
C ALA A 275 17.05 2.73 -7.41
N VAL A 276 17.44 3.54 -6.43
CA VAL A 276 17.21 4.98 -6.42
C VAL A 276 18.51 5.70 -6.75
N LYS A 277 18.53 6.47 -7.84
CA LYS A 277 19.71 7.23 -8.25
C LYS A 277 20.04 8.37 -7.26
N PRO A 278 21.28 8.91 -7.27
CA PRO A 278 21.61 10.13 -6.54
C PRO A 278 20.67 11.30 -6.86
N THR A 279 20.43 12.16 -5.86
CA THR A 279 19.70 13.40 -6.05
C THR A 279 20.39 14.27 -7.09
N SER A 280 19.65 14.72 -8.10
CA SER A 280 20.25 15.47 -9.23
C SER A 280 20.60 16.92 -8.92
N SER A 281 19.90 17.54 -7.96
CA SER A 281 20.25 18.88 -7.48
C SER A 281 21.40 18.79 -6.47
N THR A 282 22.64 18.80 -6.98
CA THR A 282 23.87 18.82 -6.18
C THR A 282 24.42 20.25 -6.06
N PRO A 283 25.04 20.61 -4.92
CA PRO A 283 25.73 21.90 -4.77
C PRO A 283 27.00 22.00 -5.63
N LYS A 284 27.53 20.87 -6.12
CA LYS A 284 28.67 20.87 -7.03
C LYS A 284 28.33 21.56 -8.35
N GLU A 285 29.33 22.22 -8.91
CA GLU A 285 29.23 22.81 -10.24
C GLU A 285 29.08 21.71 -11.29
N GLN A 286 28.15 21.94 -12.22
CA GLN A 286 27.89 21.07 -13.36
C GLN A 286 27.85 21.92 -14.63
N VAL A 287 28.36 21.38 -15.73
CA VAL A 287 28.28 22.01 -17.04
C VAL A 287 27.07 21.44 -17.78
N THR A 288 26.22 22.31 -18.29
CA THR A 288 25.01 21.91 -19.02
C THR A 288 24.68 22.93 -20.12
N TYR A 289 23.75 22.58 -21.00
CA TYR A 289 23.40 23.40 -22.16
C TYR A 289 22.50 24.58 -21.79
N ASN A 290 22.86 25.80 -22.16
CA ASN A 290 21.97 26.95 -22.13
C ASN A 290 21.31 27.12 -23.50
N TRP A 291 20.01 26.88 -23.58
CA TRP A 291 19.28 26.96 -24.85
C TRP A 291 18.97 28.38 -25.32
N VAL A 292 19.15 29.38 -24.47
CA VAL A 292 19.02 30.80 -24.86
C VAL A 292 20.29 31.28 -25.54
N SER A 293 21.47 30.96 -24.98
CA SER A 293 22.75 31.34 -25.60
C SER A 293 23.19 30.37 -26.70
N GLY A 294 22.69 29.14 -26.69
CA GLY A 294 23.13 28.06 -27.59
C GLY A 294 24.49 27.46 -27.20
N THR A 295 25.01 27.74 -26.00
CA THR A 295 26.33 27.29 -25.52
C THR A 295 26.22 26.48 -24.23
N GLN A 296 27.33 25.92 -23.75
CA GLN A 296 27.39 25.33 -22.41
C GLN A 296 27.61 26.42 -21.36
N ASP A 297 26.93 26.30 -20.23
CA ASP A 297 27.08 27.16 -19.05
C ASP A 297 27.25 26.32 -17.78
N THR A 298 27.87 26.93 -16.77
CA THR A 298 28.02 26.32 -15.44
C THR A 298 26.79 26.60 -14.57
N LEU A 299 26.24 25.54 -13.99
CA LEU A 299 25.15 25.58 -13.03
C LEU A 299 25.58 24.96 -11.70
N SER A 300 25.32 25.66 -10.62
CA SER A 300 25.35 25.11 -9.25
C SER A 300 24.01 25.39 -8.60
N VAL A 301 23.31 24.33 -8.20
CA VAL A 301 22.03 24.45 -7.52
C VAL A 301 22.29 24.55 -6.02
N LYS A 302 22.43 25.79 -5.54
CA LYS A 302 22.54 26.08 -4.11
C LYS A 302 21.16 26.00 -3.47
N GLY A 303 20.98 25.19 -2.42
CA GLY A 303 19.68 25.12 -1.77
C GLY A 303 19.44 23.93 -0.86
N ARG A 304 18.16 23.78 -0.50
CA ARG A 304 17.60 22.79 0.43
C ARG A 304 17.27 21.48 -0.30
N HIS A 305 18.27 20.72 -0.72
CA HIS A 305 18.10 19.45 -1.44
C HIS A 305 18.51 18.25 -0.61
N ASP A 306 17.95 17.08 -0.93
CA ASP A 306 18.36 15.81 -0.32
C ASP A 306 19.79 15.46 -0.77
N LEU A 307 20.70 15.15 0.16
CA LEU A 307 21.96 14.47 -0.17
C LEU A 307 21.71 13.00 -0.54
N CYS A 308 20.63 12.41 -0.03
CA CYS A 308 20.17 11.10 -0.43
C CYS A 308 18.64 11.03 -0.43
N ILE A 309 18.03 11.16 -1.62
CA ILE A 309 16.57 11.10 -1.75
C ILE A 309 16.00 9.72 -1.39
N ALA A 310 16.80 8.65 -1.48
CA ALA A 310 16.40 7.28 -1.14
C ALA A 310 15.86 7.18 0.29
N LEU A 311 16.37 7.99 1.22
CA LEU A 311 15.93 8.02 2.63
C LEU A 311 14.43 8.32 2.82
N ARG A 312 13.79 8.96 1.83
CA ARG A 312 12.37 9.34 1.87
C ARG A 312 11.48 8.45 1.02
N VAL A 313 12.07 7.50 0.31
CA VAL A 313 11.36 6.59 -0.60
C VAL A 313 10.57 5.48 0.10
N PRO A 314 10.98 4.91 1.27
CA PRO A 314 10.24 3.81 1.89
C PRO A 314 8.72 4.00 2.03
N PRO A 315 8.18 5.10 2.62
CA PRO A 315 6.73 5.26 2.72
C PRO A 315 6.05 5.44 1.35
N VAL A 316 6.77 5.96 0.34
CA VAL A 316 6.23 6.09 -1.02
C VAL A 316 6.19 4.72 -1.70
N LEU A 317 7.20 3.89 -1.49
CA LEU A 317 7.27 2.52 -2.01
C LEU A 317 6.16 1.65 -1.44
N GLU A 318 5.98 1.69 -0.12
CA GLU A 318 4.85 1.01 0.55
C GLU A 318 3.51 1.45 -0.03
N ALA A 319 3.35 2.76 -0.26
CA ALA A 319 2.10 3.32 -0.75
C ALA A 319 1.75 2.88 -2.17
N VAL A 320 2.70 2.95 -3.12
CA VAL A 320 2.44 2.52 -4.51
C VAL A 320 2.21 1.01 -4.61
N THR A 321 2.90 0.22 -3.77
CA THR A 321 2.65 -1.22 -3.64
C THR A 321 1.25 -1.49 -3.08
N ALA A 322 0.83 -0.78 -2.03
CA ALA A 322 -0.51 -0.92 -1.46
C ALA A 322 -1.61 -0.62 -2.48
N LEU A 323 -1.43 0.41 -3.31
CA LEU A 323 -2.39 0.76 -4.38
C LEU A 323 -2.58 -0.38 -5.38
N VAL A 324 -1.48 -0.98 -5.85
CA VAL A 324 -1.53 -2.11 -6.81
C VAL A 324 -2.19 -3.33 -6.19
N LEU A 325 -1.84 -3.68 -4.96
CA LEU A 325 -2.41 -4.84 -4.28
C LEU A 325 -3.90 -4.64 -3.97
N ALA A 326 -4.31 -3.43 -3.57
CA ALA A 326 -5.71 -3.11 -3.36
C ALA A 326 -6.53 -3.17 -4.65
N ASP A 327 -5.96 -2.72 -5.77
CA ASP A 327 -6.60 -2.85 -7.09
C ASP A 327 -6.79 -4.31 -7.50
N ALA A 328 -5.76 -5.15 -7.32
CA ALA A 328 -5.85 -6.59 -7.60
C ALA A 328 -6.87 -7.29 -6.69
N MET A 329 -6.92 -6.93 -5.40
CA MET A 329 -7.90 -7.47 -4.46
C MET A 329 -9.34 -7.00 -4.73
N LEU A 330 -9.53 -5.79 -5.24
CA LEU A 330 -10.83 -5.34 -5.74
C LEU A 330 -11.25 -6.13 -6.98
N ALA A 331 -10.34 -6.35 -7.93
CA ALA A 331 -10.61 -7.14 -9.14
C ALA A 331 -11.05 -8.56 -8.80
N MET A 332 -10.38 -9.18 -7.83
CA MET A 332 -10.67 -10.53 -7.34
C MET A 332 -11.78 -10.58 -6.28
N GLN A 333 -12.41 -9.45 -5.97
CA GLN A 333 -13.49 -9.33 -4.97
C GLN A 333 -13.12 -9.74 -3.53
N HIS A 334 -11.83 -9.75 -3.18
CA HIS A 334 -11.35 -9.82 -1.80
C HIS A 334 -11.52 -8.49 -1.03
N ILE A 335 -11.86 -7.41 -1.74
CA ILE A 335 -12.38 -6.17 -1.17
C ILE A 335 -13.77 -5.95 -1.76
N LYS A 336 -14.79 -5.75 -0.92
CA LYS A 336 -16.16 -5.45 -1.38
C LYS A 336 -16.36 -3.94 -1.55
N ARG A 337 -17.40 -3.59 -2.31
CA ARG A 337 -17.89 -2.21 -2.45
C ARG A 337 -18.35 -1.58 -1.13
N MET A 338 -18.87 -2.40 -0.23
CA MET A 338 -19.13 -2.02 1.16
C MET A 338 -17.93 -2.47 1.99
N TYR A 339 -17.32 -1.53 2.71
CA TYR A 339 -16.22 -1.83 3.61
C TYR A 339 -16.71 -2.76 4.71
N SER A 340 -16.03 -3.90 4.83
CA SER A 340 -16.07 -4.75 5.99
C SER A 340 -14.63 -4.84 6.49
N PRO A 341 -14.33 -4.50 7.75
CA PRO A 341 -12.98 -4.63 8.30
C PRO A 341 -12.53 -6.10 8.47
N VAL A 342 -13.28 -7.06 7.92
CA VAL A 342 -13.08 -8.49 8.09
C VAL A 342 -12.92 -9.16 6.72
N PRO A 343 -11.94 -10.08 6.57
CA PRO A 343 -11.77 -10.88 5.37
C PRO A 343 -13.06 -11.61 4.98
N ILE A 344 -13.45 -11.48 3.71
CA ILE A 344 -14.69 -12.01 3.13
C ILE A 344 -14.72 -13.55 3.12
N ASP A 345 -13.56 -14.18 3.21
CA ASP A 345 -13.39 -15.64 3.10
C ASP A 345 -12.99 -16.28 4.44
N ALA A 346 -13.06 -15.52 5.54
CA ALA A 346 -12.79 -16.07 6.86
C ALA A 346 -14.01 -16.85 7.37
N ASN A 347 -13.84 -18.15 7.56
CA ASN A 347 -14.76 -18.91 8.39
C ASN A 347 -14.85 -18.25 9.76
N ILE A 348 -16.07 -18.14 10.27
CA ILE A 348 -16.31 -17.76 11.67
C ILE A 348 -16.63 -19.00 12.48
N PHE A 349 -16.39 -18.92 13.78
CA PHE A 349 -16.51 -20.05 14.67
C PHE A 349 -17.59 -19.80 15.71
N HIS A 350 -18.43 -20.78 15.99
CA HIS A 350 -19.42 -20.71 17.06
C HIS A 350 -19.29 -21.93 17.97
N VAL A 351 -19.27 -21.69 19.28
CA VAL A 351 -19.24 -22.74 20.30
C VAL A 351 -20.65 -23.05 20.77
N THR A 352 -21.05 -24.31 20.70
CA THR A 352 -22.36 -24.78 21.20
C THR A 352 -22.23 -26.18 21.80
N THR A 353 -23.30 -26.73 22.36
CA THR A 353 -23.32 -28.12 22.82
C THR A 353 -23.63 -29.07 21.66
N ALA A 354 -23.07 -30.29 21.71
CA ALA A 354 -23.35 -31.33 20.72
C ALA A 354 -24.85 -31.63 20.58
N SER A 355 -25.59 -31.60 21.69
CA SER A 355 -27.05 -31.80 21.70
C SER A 355 -27.80 -30.69 20.97
N SER A 356 -27.44 -29.43 21.21
CA SER A 356 -28.06 -28.28 20.54
C SER A 356 -27.77 -28.30 19.04
N TRP A 357 -26.56 -28.67 18.65
CA TRP A 357 -26.21 -28.82 17.24
C TRP A 357 -26.99 -29.95 16.56
N GLN A 358 -27.11 -31.13 17.20
CA GLN A 358 -27.92 -32.23 16.66
C GLN A 358 -29.38 -31.83 16.44
N ALA A 359 -29.99 -31.10 17.38
CA ALA A 359 -31.35 -30.58 17.22
C ALA A 359 -31.46 -29.58 16.06
N ALA A 360 -30.43 -28.75 15.85
CA ALA A 360 -30.38 -27.82 14.72
C ALA A 360 -30.28 -28.54 13.37
N VAL A 361 -29.48 -29.61 13.27
CA VAL A 361 -29.38 -30.42 12.04
C VAL A 361 -30.74 -31.01 11.66
N LEU A 362 -31.52 -31.48 12.64
CA LEU A 362 -32.87 -32.01 12.40
C LEU A 362 -33.88 -30.94 11.95
N SER A 363 -33.73 -29.70 12.44
CA SER A 363 -34.62 -28.58 12.12
C SER A 363 -34.15 -27.71 10.94
N GLY A 364 -32.95 -27.97 10.40
CA GLY A 364 -32.36 -27.26 9.27
C GLY A 364 -31.75 -25.89 9.59
N SER A 365 -31.85 -25.42 10.84
CA SER A 365 -31.24 -24.15 11.27
C SER A 365 -30.97 -24.10 12.78
N TYR A 366 -29.84 -23.51 13.14
CA TYR A 366 -29.41 -23.31 14.51
C TYR A 366 -29.78 -21.93 15.05
N ALA A 367 -30.19 -21.88 16.33
CA ALA A 367 -30.35 -20.66 17.09
C ALA A 367 -29.73 -20.84 18.47
N ALA A 368 -28.86 -19.91 18.87
CA ALA A 368 -28.35 -19.85 20.23
C ALA A 368 -29.34 -19.10 21.14
N GLU A 369 -29.20 -19.28 22.45
CA GLU A 369 -29.96 -18.52 23.45
C GLU A 369 -29.74 -17.01 23.30
N SER A 370 -28.52 -16.58 22.97
CA SER A 370 -28.18 -15.17 22.73
C SER A 370 -28.98 -14.54 21.60
N LEU A 371 -29.44 -15.31 20.60
CA LEU A 371 -30.32 -14.78 19.56
C LEU A 371 -31.66 -14.29 20.15
N HIS A 372 -32.14 -14.95 21.21
CA HIS A 372 -33.38 -14.59 21.88
C HIS A 372 -33.19 -13.49 22.92
N THR A 373 -32.08 -13.50 23.66
CA THR A 373 -31.83 -12.54 24.75
C THR A 373 -31.19 -11.24 24.27
N GLU A 374 -30.34 -11.29 23.24
CA GLU A 374 -29.52 -10.17 22.77
C GLU A 374 -29.80 -9.79 21.31
N GLY A 375 -30.48 -10.66 20.55
CA GLY A 375 -30.86 -10.42 19.15
C GLY A 375 -29.82 -10.89 18.13
N PHE A 376 -28.74 -11.55 18.57
CA PHE A 376 -27.70 -12.09 17.69
C PHE A 376 -26.96 -13.28 18.32
N ILE A 377 -26.29 -14.08 17.49
CA ILE A 377 -25.46 -15.21 17.92
C ILE A 377 -24.00 -14.77 17.97
N HIS A 378 -23.32 -14.98 19.10
CA HIS A 378 -21.88 -14.73 19.23
C HIS A 378 -21.07 -15.73 18.43
N CYS A 379 -20.15 -15.24 17.62
CA CYS A 379 -19.16 -16.02 16.92
C CYS A 379 -17.76 -15.48 17.24
N SER A 380 -16.73 -16.14 16.74
CA SER A 380 -15.33 -15.81 16.94
C SER A 380 -14.56 -15.95 15.64
N THR A 381 -13.47 -15.20 15.47
CA THR A 381 -12.40 -15.58 14.53
C THR A 381 -11.61 -16.75 15.09
N VAL A 382 -10.76 -17.38 14.27
CA VAL A 382 -9.94 -18.53 14.71
C VAL A 382 -9.08 -18.20 15.93
N ASP A 383 -8.46 -17.03 15.95
CA ASP A 383 -7.57 -16.59 17.04
C ASP A 383 -8.34 -16.25 18.33
N GLN A 384 -9.63 -15.93 18.21
CA GLN A 384 -10.49 -15.60 19.35
C GLN A 384 -11.06 -16.83 20.06
N VAL A 385 -11.12 -17.99 19.40
CA VAL A 385 -11.80 -19.20 19.93
C VAL A 385 -11.24 -19.60 21.29
N SER A 386 -9.91 -19.69 21.42
CA SER A 386 -9.27 -20.11 22.67
C SER A 386 -9.62 -19.19 23.84
N GLY A 387 -9.54 -17.87 23.63
CA GLY A 387 -9.89 -16.89 24.67
C GLY A 387 -11.38 -16.89 25.03
N VAL A 388 -12.27 -17.17 24.07
CA VAL A 388 -13.71 -17.32 24.35
C VAL A 388 -14.00 -18.56 25.17
N LEU A 389 -13.37 -19.69 24.84
CA LEU A 389 -13.52 -20.94 25.59
C LEU A 389 -13.09 -20.79 27.05
N GLU A 390 -11.94 -20.17 27.28
CA GLU A 390 -11.41 -19.91 28.62
C GLU A 390 -12.29 -18.96 29.44
N ARG A 391 -12.91 -17.95 28.82
CA ARG A 391 -13.69 -16.93 29.55
C ARG A 391 -15.12 -17.37 29.84
N TYR A 392 -15.76 -18.11 28.93
CA TYR A 392 -17.21 -18.31 28.95
C TYR A 392 -17.67 -19.77 29.04
N TYR A 393 -16.77 -20.73 28.79
CA TYR A 393 -17.13 -22.14 28.67
C TYR A 393 -16.35 -23.07 29.61
N GLN A 394 -15.66 -22.52 30.62
CA GLN A 394 -14.97 -23.31 31.64
C GLN A 394 -15.93 -24.26 32.36
N GLY A 395 -15.52 -25.53 32.50
CA GLY A 395 -16.31 -26.56 33.18
C GLY A 395 -17.54 -27.06 32.41
N VAL A 396 -17.78 -26.59 31.18
CA VAL A 396 -18.86 -27.07 30.32
C VAL A 396 -18.34 -28.23 29.46
N THR A 397 -19.05 -29.36 29.48
CA THR A 397 -18.68 -30.57 28.73
C THR A 397 -19.56 -30.77 27.51
N GLY A 398 -19.09 -31.57 26.55
CA GLY A 398 -19.86 -31.91 25.35
C GLY A 398 -20.01 -30.74 24.36
N LEU A 399 -19.02 -29.86 24.33
CA LEU A 399 -18.97 -28.71 23.41
C LEU A 399 -18.51 -29.13 22.01
N VAL A 400 -19.04 -28.44 21.01
CA VAL A 400 -18.64 -28.53 19.61
C VAL A 400 -18.35 -27.14 19.06
N LEU A 401 -17.30 -27.06 18.25
CA LEU A 401 -16.95 -25.89 17.48
C LEU A 401 -17.56 -26.02 16.09
N LEU A 402 -18.46 -25.11 15.74
CA LEU A 402 -19.01 -25.00 14.40
C LEU A 402 -18.12 -24.06 13.58
N THR A 403 -17.61 -24.55 12.45
CA THR A 403 -16.93 -23.71 11.46
C THR A 403 -17.95 -23.28 10.42
N ILE A 404 -18.20 -21.99 10.33
CA ILE A 404 -19.26 -21.39 9.51
C ILE A 404 -18.62 -20.67 8.33
N ASP A 405 -18.95 -21.13 7.13
CA ASP A 405 -18.64 -20.46 5.87
C ASP A 405 -19.58 -19.27 5.69
N THR A 406 -19.02 -18.07 5.85
CA THR A 406 -19.76 -16.81 5.82
C THR A 406 -20.39 -16.54 4.45
N THR A 407 -19.88 -17.14 3.37
CA THR A 407 -20.44 -16.97 2.02
C THR A 407 -21.76 -17.72 1.83
N LYS A 408 -22.02 -18.73 2.67
CA LYS A 408 -23.25 -19.53 2.66
C LYS A 408 -24.27 -19.06 3.69
N LEU A 409 -23.92 -18.08 4.52
CA LEU A 409 -24.79 -17.60 5.58
C LEU A 409 -25.94 -16.76 5.02
N THR A 410 -27.17 -17.11 5.41
CA THR A 410 -28.38 -16.39 4.98
C THR A 410 -28.74 -15.21 5.88
N SER A 411 -28.29 -15.26 7.14
CA SER A 411 -28.52 -14.20 8.13
C SER A 411 -27.44 -13.11 8.04
N PRO A 412 -27.78 -11.83 8.33
CA PRO A 412 -26.79 -10.76 8.35
C PRO A 412 -25.68 -11.03 9.37
N LEU A 413 -24.44 -10.96 8.90
CA LEU A 413 -23.24 -10.98 9.75
C LEU A 413 -22.80 -9.54 9.99
N ARG A 414 -22.59 -9.19 11.25
CA ARG A 414 -21.94 -7.93 11.65
C ARG A 414 -20.78 -8.25 12.54
N TYR A 415 -19.82 -7.35 12.60
CA TYR A 415 -18.79 -7.42 13.61
C TYR A 415 -18.88 -6.18 14.47
N GLU A 416 -18.73 -6.35 15.77
CA GLU A 416 -18.89 -5.27 16.73
C GLU A 416 -17.82 -5.39 17.81
N THR A 417 -17.39 -4.24 18.31
CA THR A 417 -16.43 -4.18 19.41
C THR A 417 -17.12 -4.63 20.70
N ALA A 418 -16.64 -5.72 21.29
CA ALA A 418 -17.12 -6.17 22.59
C ALA A 418 -16.70 -5.16 23.67
N ALA A 419 -17.67 -4.63 24.40
CA ALA A 419 -17.41 -3.65 25.47
C ALA A 419 -16.50 -4.20 26.59
N SER A 420 -16.47 -5.52 26.77
CA SER A 420 -15.69 -6.21 27.80
C SER A 420 -14.20 -6.34 27.48
N THR A 421 -13.83 -6.44 26.21
CA THR A 421 -12.43 -6.74 25.79
C THR A 421 -11.84 -5.69 24.86
N GLY A 422 -12.68 -4.86 24.23
CA GLY A 422 -12.26 -3.98 23.13
C GLY A 422 -11.92 -4.71 21.84
N GLU A 423 -12.06 -6.04 21.81
CA GLU A 423 -11.85 -6.88 20.63
C GLU A 423 -13.09 -6.87 19.72
N TYR A 424 -12.90 -7.13 18.43
CA TYR A 424 -13.95 -7.06 17.41
C TYR A 424 -14.49 -8.47 17.10
N PHE A 425 -15.71 -8.77 17.54
CA PHE A 425 -16.31 -10.12 17.43
C PHE A 425 -17.37 -10.21 16.34
N PRO A 426 -17.46 -11.33 15.60
CA PRO A 426 -18.58 -11.58 14.70
C PRO A 426 -19.87 -11.90 15.46
N HIS A 427 -20.98 -11.35 14.97
CA HIS A 427 -22.34 -11.58 15.44
C HIS A 427 -23.27 -11.89 14.26
N VAL A 428 -23.97 -13.02 14.33
CA VAL A 428 -24.98 -13.40 13.34
C VAL A 428 -26.35 -12.93 13.81
N TYR A 429 -26.93 -11.97 13.10
CA TYR A 429 -28.23 -11.36 13.39
C TYR A 429 -29.38 -12.18 12.79
N GLY A 430 -29.51 -13.42 13.25
CA GLY A 430 -30.51 -14.38 12.78
C GLY A 430 -30.10 -15.82 13.05
N ARG A 431 -30.87 -16.77 12.54
CA ARG A 431 -30.56 -18.20 12.65
C ARG A 431 -29.38 -18.55 11.73
N ILE A 432 -28.54 -19.48 12.14
CA ILE A 432 -27.48 -20.04 11.27
C ILE A 432 -28.09 -21.20 10.49
N ASN A 433 -28.17 -21.09 9.17
CA ASN A 433 -28.60 -22.19 8.30
C ASN A 433 -27.55 -23.31 8.28
N CYS A 434 -27.98 -24.57 8.44
CA CYS A 434 -27.04 -25.69 8.66
C CYS A 434 -26.06 -25.93 7.49
N ASN A 435 -26.45 -25.62 6.25
CA ASN A 435 -25.56 -25.72 5.10
C ASN A 435 -24.43 -24.66 5.07
N ALA A 436 -24.47 -23.64 5.92
CA ALA A 436 -23.35 -22.74 6.14
C ALA A 436 -22.28 -23.33 7.08
N VAL A 437 -22.61 -24.36 7.87
CA VAL A 437 -21.64 -25.04 8.76
C VAL A 437 -20.91 -26.12 7.95
N ILE A 438 -19.62 -25.89 7.68
CA ILE A 438 -18.83 -26.74 6.80
C ILE A 438 -18.06 -27.83 7.55
N THR A 439 -17.69 -27.58 8.82
CA THR A 439 -17.07 -28.58 9.69
C THR A 439 -17.55 -28.39 11.12
N THR A 440 -17.56 -29.50 11.88
CA THR A 440 -17.81 -29.50 13.32
C THR A 440 -16.73 -30.29 14.02
N SER A 441 -16.09 -29.69 15.02
CA SER A 441 -15.02 -30.32 15.79
C SER A 441 -15.43 -30.44 17.25
N ALA A 442 -15.21 -31.61 17.86
CA ALA A 442 -15.38 -31.75 19.30
C ALA A 442 -14.33 -30.88 20.03
N ILE A 443 -14.78 -30.14 21.03
CA ILE A 443 -13.88 -29.35 21.89
C ILE A 443 -13.56 -30.19 23.12
N PRO A 444 -12.28 -30.45 23.43
CA PRO A 444 -11.89 -31.11 24.68
C PRO A 444 -12.37 -30.33 25.90
N ASP A 445 -12.68 -31.02 26.99
CA ASP A 445 -13.11 -30.37 28.23
C ASP A 445 -12.07 -29.33 28.68
N VAL A 446 -12.47 -28.07 28.69
CA VAL A 446 -11.66 -26.94 29.14
C VAL A 446 -11.71 -26.94 30.66
N ARG A 447 -10.62 -27.41 31.28
CA ARG A 447 -10.48 -27.58 32.73
C ARG A 447 -10.19 -26.30 33.47
#